data_AF-A0A0V8HDR8-F1
#
_entry.id   AF-A0A0V8HDR8-F1
#
_cell.length_a   1.000
_cell.length_b   1.000
_cell.length_c   1.000
_cell.angle_alpha   90.00
_cell.angle_beta   90.00
_cell.angle_gamma   90.00
#
_symmetry.space_group_name_H-M   'P 1'
#
loop_
_entity.id
_entity.type
_entity.pdbx_description
1 polymer ?
#
loop_
_entity_poly.entity_id
_entity_poly.type
_entity_poly.pdbx_seq_one_letter_code
_entity_poly.pdbx_strand_id
1 'polypeptide(L)' 'MQTANKLQNIKYEMEKKRSELQSFALVHGFTHPATIRLSQELDDLFNAYTEHKDSIHKK' A
#
# COMPACT_ATOMS: atom_id res chain seq x y z
N MET A 1 5.45 -14.14 16.70
CA MET A 1 5.56 -14.56 15.28
C MET A 1 4.43 -14.03 14.39
N GLN A 2 3.23 -13.70 14.88
CA GLN A 2 2.12 -13.20 14.03
C GLN A 2 2.31 -11.79 13.44
N THR A 3 2.99 -10.87 14.15
CA THR A 3 3.17 -9.48 13.71
C THR A 3 4.15 -9.32 12.54
N ALA A 4 5.22 -10.12 12.51
CA ALA A 4 6.18 -10.13 11.41
C ALA A 4 5.54 -10.59 10.09
N ASN A 5 4.72 -11.65 10.14
CA ASN A 5 3.97 -12.13 8.97
C ASN A 5 2.94 -11.09 8.48
N LYS A 6 2.31 -10.36 9.41
CA LYS A 6 1.35 -9.29 9.06
C LYS A 6 2.03 -8.14 8.32
N LEU A 7 3.22 -7.71 8.78
CA LEU A 7 4.00 -6.68 8.08
C LEU A 7 4.51 -7.14 6.71
N GLN A 8 4.89 -8.42 6.57
CA GLN A 8 5.28 -8.97 5.27
C GLN A 8 4.11 -8.99 4.29
N ASN A 9 2.91 -9.40 4.75
CA ASN A 9 1.71 -9.36 3.90
C ASN A 9 1.36 -7.94 3.48
N ILE A 10 1.43 -6.96 4.39
CA ILE A 10 1.17 -5.56 4.03
C ILE A 10 2.17 -5.07 2.98
N LYS A 11 3.47 -5.36 3.14
CA LYS A 11 4.48 -5.03 2.13
C LYS A 11 4.20 -5.65 0.77
N TYR A 12 3.77 -6.91 0.75
CA TYR A 12 3.42 -7.60 -0.49
C TYR A 12 2.24 -6.90 -1.19
N GLU A 13 1.17 -6.58 -0.45
CA GLU A 13 0.02 -5.88 -1.02
C GLU A 13 0.38 -4.47 -1.48
N MET A 14 1.27 -3.76 -0.79
CA MET A 14 1.77 -2.44 -1.23
C MET A 14 2.48 -2.53 -2.59
N GLU A 15 3.40 -3.47 -2.79
CA GLU A 15 4.10 -3.61 -4.07
C GLU A 15 3.18 -4.05 -5.21
N LYS A 16 2.23 -4.93 -4.91
CA LYS A 16 1.19 -5.33 -5.86
C LYS A 16 0.36 -4.12 -6.29
N LYS A 17 -0.15 -3.35 -5.33
CA LYS A 17 -0.99 -2.17 -5.60
C LYS A 17 -0.22 -1.07 -6.33
N ARG A 18 1.05 -0.86 -5.99
CA ARG A 18 1.95 0.05 -6.68
C ARG A 18 2.14 -0.35 -8.16
N SER A 19 2.29 -1.65 -8.43
CA SER A 19 2.43 -2.16 -9.81
C SER A 19 1.13 -1.97 -10.60
N GLU A 20 -0.03 -2.22 -9.98
CA GLU A 20 -1.34 -1.97 -10.58
C GLU A 20 -1.55 -0.48 -10.89
N LEU A 21 -1.24 0.40 -9.92
CA LEU A 21 -1.33 1.86 -10.09
C LEU A 21 -0.46 2.36 -11.23
N GLN A 22 0.81 1.93 -11.29
CA GLN A 22 1.72 2.32 -12.37
C GLN A 22 1.20 1.87 -13.73
N SER A 23 0.78 0.61 -13.84
CA SER A 23 0.25 0.06 -15.09
C SER A 23 -1.00 0.81 -15.55
N PHE A 24 -1.91 1.09 -14.62
CA PHE A 24 -3.16 1.79 -14.92
C PHE A 24 -2.92 3.26 -15.27
N ALA A 25 -2.04 3.96 -14.54
CA ALA A 25 -1.69 5.35 -14.80
C ALA A 25 -1.00 5.54 -16.15
N LEU A 26 -0.17 4.59 -16.59
CA LEU A 26 0.47 4.62 -17.91
C LEU A 26 -0.55 4.49 -19.04
N VAL A 27 -1.65 3.78 -18.83
CA VAL A 27 -2.70 3.56 -19.85
C VAL A 27 -3.76 4.67 -19.84
N HIS A 28 -4.22 5.09 -18.65
CA HIS A 28 -5.39 5.96 -18.49
C HIS A 28 -5.05 7.37 -17.99
N GLY A 29 -3.80 7.60 -17.56
CA GLY A 29 -3.35 8.87 -16.97
C GLY A 29 -3.50 8.93 -15.44
N PHE A 30 -2.75 9.84 -14.83
CA PHE A 30 -2.70 10.02 -13.38
C PHE A 30 -3.96 10.65 -12.78
N THR A 31 -4.73 11.41 -13.57
CA THR A 31 -5.94 12.10 -13.12
C THR A 31 -7.21 11.27 -13.33
N HIS A 32 -7.11 10.08 -13.92
CA HIS A 32 -8.27 9.22 -14.12
C HIS A 32 -8.84 8.81 -12.75
N PRO A 33 -10.17 8.83 -12.53
CA PRO A 33 -10.77 8.55 -11.21
C PRO A 33 -10.32 7.22 -10.61
N ALA A 34 -10.17 6.18 -11.43
CA ALA A 34 -9.68 4.88 -10.98
C ALA A 34 -8.19 4.90 -10.57
N THR A 35 -7.34 5.71 -11.22
CA THR A 35 -5.94 5.91 -10.82
C THR A 35 -5.86 6.59 -9.45
N ILE A 36 -6.69 7.61 -9.23
CA ILE A 36 -6.77 8.32 -7.94
C ILE A 36 -7.25 7.38 -6.85
N ARG A 37 -8.25 6.53 -7.13
CA ARG A 37 -8.70 5.53 -6.16
C ARG A 37 -7.60 4.53 -5.82
N LEU A 38 -6.88 4.03 -6.83
CA LEU A 38 -5.74 3.12 -6.63
C LEU A 38 -4.62 3.77 -5.80
N SER A 39 -4.37 5.08 -5.96
CA SER A 39 -3.38 5.77 -5.14
C SER A 39 -3.84 5.94 -3.69
N GLN A 40 -5.12 6.24 -3.46
CA GLN A 40 -5.70 6.31 -2.11
C GLN A 40 -5.63 4.96 -1.38
N GLU A 41 -5.98 3.86 -2.08
CA GLU A 41 -5.89 2.51 -1.51
C GLU A 41 -4.43 2.12 -1.19
N LEU A 42 -3.46 2.61 -1.96
CA LEU A 42 -2.04 2.41 -1.68
C LEU A 42 -1.58 3.24 -0.46
N ASP A 43 -2.05 4.48 -0.32
CA ASP A 43 -1.78 5.33 0.85
C ASP A 43 -2.33 4.70 2.14
N ASP A 44 -3.52 4.10 2.10
CA ASP A 44 -4.09 3.37 3.24
C ASP A 44 -3.19 2.20 3.68
N LEU A 45 -2.57 1.48 2.73
CA LEU A 45 -1.62 0.42 3.03
C LEU A 45 -0.33 0.97 3.67
N PHE A 46 0.17 2.12 3.23
CA PHE A 46 1.31 2.79 3.86
C PHE A 46 1.01 3.23 5.29
N ASN A 47 -0.19 3.75 5.54
CA ASN A 47 -0.64 4.12 6.87
C ASN A 47 -0.70 2.89 7.79
N ALA A 48 -1.36 1.80 7.34
CA ALA A 48 -1.43 0.56 8.10
C ALA A 48 -0.04 -0.05 8.37
N TYR A 49 0.88 0.01 7.40
CA TYR A 49 2.26 -0.43 7.59
C TYR A 49 2.97 0.37 8.67
N THR A 50 2.84 1.70 8.64
CA THR A 50 3.45 2.62 9.60
C THR A 50 2.91 2.38 11.00
N GLU A 51 1.59 2.32 11.17
CA GLU A 51 0.95 2.02 12.45
C GLU A 51 1.43 0.69 13.05
N HIS A 52 1.48 -0.37 12.23
CA HIS A 52 1.94 -1.68 12.68
C HIS A 52 3.44 -1.71 12.99
N LYS A 53 4.26 -0.93 12.28
CA LYS A 53 5.71 -0.82 12.55
C LYS A 53 5.97 -0.04 13.83
N ASP A 54 5.25 1.05 14.07
CA ASP A 54 5.42 1.89 15.25
C ASP A 54 4.93 1.19 16.52
N SER A 55 3.87 0.39 16.41
CA SER A 55 3.40 -0.48 17.50
C SER A 55 4.45 -1.51 17.95
N ILE A 56 5.43 -1.85 17.11
CA ILE A 56 6.52 -2.78 17.46
C ILE A 56 7.66 -2.09 18.19
N HIS A 57 7.91 -0.80 17.92
CA HIS A 57 9.01 -0.03 18.50
C HIS A 57 8.63 0.66 19.83
N LYS A 58 7.36 0.67 20.22
CA LYS A 58 6.86 1.26 21.47
C LYS A 58 6.92 0.32 22.69
N LYS A 59 7.69 -0.77 22.63
CA LYS A 59 7.87 -1.74 23.73
C LYS A 59 9.24 -1.64 24.37
#